data_AF-A0A960FM22-F1
#
_entry.id   AF-A0A960FM22-F1
#
_cell.length_a   1.000
_cell.length_b   1.000
_cell.length_c   1.000
_cell.angle_alpha   90.00
_cell.angle_beta   90.00
_cell.angle_gamma   90.00
#
_symmetry.space_group_name_H-M   'P 1'
#
loop_
_entity.id
_entity.type
_entity.pdbx_description
1 polymer ?
#
loop_
_entity_poly.entity_id
_entity_poly.type
_entity_poly.pdbx_seq_one_letter_code
_entity_poly.pdbx_strand_id
1 'polypeptide(L)'
;LALVLNYGALPVALEVQQVQSVSATLGQDALDAALVSAAVALVLVTLFMVAFYRLLGLLAMAKLGLEMAILWAVISYLGSSQGLALTLAGITGIIVSIGVSVDSNIVYYEHLKEDIRNGRTRRSAVDKAFGSSFSTILKADGTSIIGAVLLWALSVGPVRGFAFFMGLFTVLDLIASYFFMRSTVAIAVRSKLCDRHPGWFGLPANDDERAVGRDARRRGTSPAMAGVGAEAPSATADDDGAVL
;
A
#
# COMPACT_ATOMS: atom_id res chain seq x y z
N LEU A 1 37.56 9.20 -44.59
CA LEU A 1 39.04 9.15 -44.63
C LEU A 1 39.69 10.00 -43.54
N ALA A 2 39.46 11.32 -43.50
CA ALA A 2 40.06 12.23 -42.50
C ALA A 2 39.92 11.76 -41.03
N LEU A 3 38.76 11.22 -40.64
CA LEU A 3 38.54 10.67 -39.29
C LEU A 3 39.51 9.52 -38.95
N VAL A 4 39.82 8.66 -39.93
CA VAL A 4 40.70 7.48 -39.75
C VAL A 4 42.16 7.90 -39.63
N LEU A 5 42.58 8.97 -40.31
CA LEU A 5 43.94 9.50 -40.16
C LEU A 5 44.20 10.12 -38.78
N ASN A 6 43.18 10.70 -38.12
CA ASN A 6 43.35 11.31 -36.79
C ASN A 6 43.50 10.28 -35.64
N TYR A 7 42.98 9.07 -35.79
CA TYR A 7 43.03 8.05 -34.74
C TYR A 7 44.11 6.98 -34.95
N GLY A 8 44.77 6.98 -36.11
CA GLY A 8 45.81 5.99 -36.44
C GLY A 8 45.27 4.58 -36.63
N ALA A 9 46.18 3.61 -36.80
CA ALA A 9 45.83 2.20 -36.84
C ALA A 9 45.58 1.68 -35.41
N LEU A 10 44.39 1.13 -35.17
CA LEU A 10 44.09 0.41 -33.93
C LEU A 10 45.03 -0.81 -33.81
N PRO A 11 45.81 -0.94 -32.71
CA PRO A 11 46.78 -2.03 -32.55
C PRO A 11 46.17 -3.40 -32.25
N VAL A 12 44.83 -3.50 -32.23
CA VAL A 12 44.06 -4.71 -31.95
C VAL A 12 42.87 -4.78 -32.91
N ALA A 13 42.61 -5.96 -33.46
CA ALA A 13 41.40 -6.20 -34.24
C ALA A 13 40.16 -6.15 -33.33
N LEU A 14 39.33 -5.11 -33.49
CA LEU A 14 38.06 -5.00 -32.78
C LEU A 14 37.00 -5.86 -33.47
N GLU A 15 36.55 -6.92 -32.82
CA GLU A 15 35.39 -7.69 -33.28
C GLU A 15 34.10 -7.03 -32.79
N VAL A 16 33.24 -6.65 -33.73
CA VAL A 16 32.02 -5.89 -33.44
C VAL A 16 30.94 -6.85 -32.94
N GLN A 17 30.85 -6.99 -31.62
CA GLN A 17 29.92 -7.92 -30.94
C GLN A 17 28.45 -7.73 -31.38
N GLN A 18 27.96 -6.48 -31.46
CA GLN A 18 26.61 -6.19 -31.95
C GLN A 18 26.48 -4.72 -32.37
N VAL A 19 25.79 -4.46 -33.49
CA VAL A 19 25.33 -3.12 -33.87
C VAL A 19 23.81 -3.13 -33.93
N GLN A 20 23.18 -2.22 -33.19
CA GLN A 20 21.75 -1.93 -33.32
C GLN A 20 21.59 -0.44 -33.64
N SER A 21 21.09 -0.12 -34.84
CA SER A 21 20.69 1.23 -35.22
C SER A 21 19.19 1.39 -35.03
N VAL A 22 18.77 2.10 -33.99
CA VAL A 22 17.37 2.49 -33.79
C VAL A 22 17.17 3.87 -34.38
N SER A 23 16.18 4.04 -35.25
CA SER A 23 15.83 5.37 -35.80
C SER A 23 15.07 6.19 -34.76
N ALA A 24 15.24 7.51 -34.79
CA ALA A 24 14.54 8.41 -33.87
C ALA A 24 13.01 8.27 -33.96
N THR A 25 12.48 8.08 -35.18
CA THR A 25 11.05 7.85 -35.43
C THR A 25 10.54 6.60 -34.72
N LEU A 26 11.24 5.47 -34.84
CA LEU A 26 10.80 4.21 -34.21
C LEU A 26 10.83 4.30 -32.67
N GLY A 27 11.77 5.06 -32.11
CA GLY A 27 11.82 5.36 -30.68
C GLY A 27 10.66 6.23 -30.21
N GLN A 28 10.28 7.24 -31.01
CA GLN A 28 9.15 8.13 -30.73
C GLN A 28 7.82 7.38 -30.81
N ASP A 29 7.59 6.61 -31.88
CA ASP A 29 6.36 5.81 -32.07
C ASP A 29 6.16 4.82 -30.92
N ALA A 30 7.24 4.19 -30.44
CA ALA A 30 7.21 3.29 -29.31
C ALA A 30 6.96 4.00 -27.96
N LEU A 31 7.47 5.23 -27.78
CA LEU A 31 7.19 6.05 -26.60
C LEU A 31 5.71 6.47 -26.57
N ASP A 32 5.18 6.95 -27.69
CA ASP A 32 3.79 7.38 -27.79
C ASP A 32 2.82 6.21 -27.58
N ALA A 33 3.13 5.04 -28.13
CA ALA A 33 2.39 3.80 -27.84
C ALA A 33 2.46 3.39 -26.36
N ALA A 34 3.61 3.54 -25.70
CA ALA A 34 3.76 3.28 -24.26
C ALA A 34 2.96 4.26 -23.40
N LEU A 35 2.93 5.55 -23.77
CA LEU A 35 2.14 6.57 -23.07
C LEU A 35 0.63 6.35 -23.22
N VAL A 36 0.16 6.05 -24.44
CA VAL A 36 -1.26 5.75 -24.70
C VAL A 36 -1.71 4.49 -23.95
N SER A 37 -0.91 3.42 -24.00
CA SER A 37 -1.25 2.17 -23.27
C SER A 37 -1.21 2.35 -21.75
N ALA A 38 -0.26 3.11 -21.20
CA ALA A 38 -0.22 3.47 -19.79
C ALA A 38 -1.45 4.30 -19.36
N ALA A 39 -1.86 5.28 -20.17
CA ALA A 39 -3.05 6.08 -19.90
C ALA A 39 -4.34 5.24 -19.90
N VAL A 40 -4.50 4.34 -20.87
CA VAL A 40 -5.63 3.40 -20.92
C VAL A 40 -5.64 2.48 -19.70
N ALA A 41 -4.49 1.89 -19.35
CA ALA A 41 -4.36 1.04 -18.16
C ALA A 41 -4.72 1.79 -16.87
N LEU A 42 -4.23 3.02 -16.70
CA LEU A 42 -4.52 3.87 -15.53
C LEU A 42 -6.03 4.19 -15.41
N VAL A 43 -6.70 4.47 -16.52
CA VAL A 43 -8.17 4.72 -16.53
C VAL A 43 -8.95 3.46 -16.15
N LEU A 44 -8.59 2.30 -16.71
CA LEU A 44 -9.21 1.02 -16.37
C LEU A 44 -9.03 0.65 -14.89
N VAL A 45 -7.82 0.80 -14.36
CA VAL A 45 -7.49 0.56 -12.95
C VAL A 45 -8.22 1.54 -12.03
N THR A 46 -8.28 2.83 -12.40
CA THR A 46 -9.03 3.86 -11.65
C THR A 46 -10.52 3.50 -11.59
N LEU A 47 -11.11 3.14 -12.73
CA LEU A 47 -12.54 2.80 -12.82
C LEU A 47 -12.87 1.53 -12.01
N PHE A 48 -12.02 0.50 -12.08
CA PHE A 48 -12.14 -0.69 -11.25
C PHE A 48 -12.08 -0.35 -9.75
N MET A 49 -11.06 0.40 -9.32
CA MET A 49 -10.89 0.76 -7.91
C MET A 49 -12.03 1.63 -7.38
N VAL A 50 -12.52 2.60 -8.16
CA VAL A 50 -13.68 3.43 -7.77
C VAL A 50 -14.97 2.63 -7.76
N ALA A 51 -15.18 1.69 -8.69
CA ALA A 51 -16.37 0.84 -8.71
C ALA A 51 -16.43 -0.12 -7.50
N PHE A 52 -15.34 -0.82 -7.19
CA PHE A 52 -15.30 -1.84 -6.13
C PHE A 52 -15.00 -1.28 -4.73
N TYR A 53 -14.20 -0.22 -4.62
CA TYR A 53 -13.73 0.33 -3.34
C TYR A 53 -14.22 1.76 -3.06
N ARG A 54 -14.92 2.40 -4.00
CA ARG A 54 -15.55 3.73 -3.83
C ARG A 54 -14.53 4.75 -3.32
N LEU A 55 -14.73 5.33 -2.13
CA LEU A 55 -13.79 6.29 -1.55
C LEU A 55 -12.41 5.68 -1.24
N LEU A 56 -12.32 4.42 -0.80
CA LEU A 56 -11.03 3.73 -0.61
C LEU A 56 -10.29 3.60 -1.96
N GLY A 57 -11.02 3.42 -3.06
CA GLY A 57 -10.46 3.45 -4.41
C GLY A 57 -9.79 4.80 -4.73
N LEU A 58 -10.44 5.91 -4.38
CA LEU A 58 -9.85 7.25 -4.52
C LEU A 58 -8.61 7.45 -3.63
N LEU A 59 -8.58 6.86 -2.42
CA LEU A 59 -7.40 6.90 -1.56
C LEU A 59 -6.22 6.10 -2.14
N ALA A 60 -6.48 4.97 -2.81
CA ALA A 60 -5.43 4.23 -3.53
C ALA A 60 -4.89 5.04 -4.72
N MET A 61 -5.76 5.73 -5.48
CA MET A 61 -5.29 6.61 -6.55
C MET A 61 -4.49 7.81 -6.04
N ALA A 62 -4.82 8.35 -4.86
CA ALA A 62 -4.02 9.39 -4.21
C ALA A 62 -2.64 8.88 -3.76
N LYS A 63 -2.55 7.65 -3.22
CA LYS A 63 -1.26 6.99 -2.92
C LYS A 63 -0.43 6.80 -4.19
N LEU A 64 -1.04 6.25 -5.24
CA LEU A 64 -0.37 6.01 -6.52
C LEU A 64 0.12 7.31 -7.17
N GLY A 65 -0.66 8.40 -7.08
CA GLY A 65 -0.25 9.72 -7.53
C GLY A 65 0.95 10.27 -6.74
N LEU A 66 1.02 10.02 -5.43
CA LEU A 66 2.17 10.36 -4.58
C LEU A 66 3.42 9.56 -4.97
N GLU A 67 3.29 8.25 -5.17
CA GLU A 67 4.39 7.39 -5.65
C GLU A 67 4.93 7.85 -7.00
N MET A 68 4.04 8.13 -7.96
CA MET A 68 4.43 8.64 -9.27
C MET A 68 5.12 10.01 -9.18
N ALA A 69 4.67 10.89 -8.28
CA ALA A 69 5.31 12.19 -8.06
C ALA A 69 6.72 12.07 -7.43
N ILE A 70 6.88 11.18 -6.44
CA ILE A 70 8.18 10.90 -5.82
C ILE A 70 9.12 10.23 -6.84
N LEU A 71 8.64 9.24 -7.59
CA LEU A 71 9.39 8.58 -8.66
C LEU A 71 9.83 9.61 -9.70
N TRP A 72 8.94 10.47 -10.18
CA TRP A 72 9.28 11.52 -11.15
C TRP A 72 10.37 12.45 -10.62
N ALA A 73 10.32 12.83 -9.35
CA ALA A 73 11.36 13.65 -8.71
C ALA A 73 12.72 12.91 -8.65
N VAL A 74 12.71 11.61 -8.29
CA VAL A 74 13.91 10.77 -8.27
C VAL A 74 14.51 10.60 -9.67
N ILE A 75 13.67 10.32 -10.69
CA ILE A 75 14.11 10.20 -12.10
C ILE A 75 14.70 11.52 -12.59
N SER A 76 14.02 12.65 -12.34
CA SER A 76 14.52 13.98 -12.72
C SER A 76 15.87 14.29 -12.09
N TYR A 77 16.03 13.96 -10.79
CA TYR A 77 17.28 14.16 -10.06
C TYR A 77 18.42 13.27 -10.58
N LEU A 78 18.18 11.96 -10.78
CA LEU A 78 19.20 11.04 -11.32
C LEU A 78 19.53 11.35 -12.79
N GLY A 79 18.55 11.80 -13.58
CA GLY A 79 18.78 12.27 -14.95
C GLY A 79 19.76 13.44 -15.00
N SER A 80 19.54 14.45 -14.16
CA SER A 80 20.41 15.64 -14.11
C SER A 80 21.77 15.41 -13.43
N SER A 81 21.88 14.46 -12.49
CA SER A 81 23.11 14.28 -11.69
C SER A 81 24.00 13.12 -12.13
N GLN A 82 23.40 12.04 -12.64
CA GLN A 82 24.08 10.79 -13.01
C GLN A 82 23.95 10.47 -14.51
N GLY A 83 23.20 11.29 -15.28
CA GLY A 83 22.90 11.00 -16.69
C GLY A 83 21.96 9.81 -16.88
N LEU A 84 21.12 9.48 -15.89
CA LEU A 84 20.19 8.35 -15.99
C LEU A 84 19.15 8.61 -17.09
N ALA A 85 19.22 7.85 -18.17
CA ALA A 85 18.22 7.86 -19.23
C ALA A 85 17.03 6.94 -18.88
N LEU A 86 15.81 7.47 -18.92
CA LEU A 86 14.59 6.67 -18.86
C LEU A 86 14.42 5.94 -20.21
N THR A 87 14.58 4.63 -20.20
CA THR A 87 14.42 3.79 -21.41
C THR A 87 12.99 3.27 -21.54
N LEU A 88 12.59 2.87 -22.75
CA LEU A 88 11.29 2.21 -22.98
C LEU A 88 11.07 0.99 -22.08
N ALA A 89 12.10 0.17 -21.90
CA ALA A 89 12.07 -0.96 -20.97
C ALA A 89 11.90 -0.51 -19.50
N GLY A 90 12.51 0.62 -19.12
CA GLY A 90 12.28 1.27 -17.83
C GLY A 90 10.83 1.71 -17.62
N ILE A 91 10.21 2.31 -18.63
CA ILE A 91 8.78 2.67 -18.63
C ILE A 91 7.91 1.42 -18.41
N THR A 92 8.20 0.31 -19.08
CA THR A 92 7.50 -0.97 -18.84
C THR A 92 7.65 -1.45 -17.38
N GLY A 93 8.83 -1.28 -16.77
CA GLY A 93 9.06 -1.61 -15.35
C GLY A 93 8.19 -0.78 -14.40
N ILE A 94 8.01 0.51 -14.70
CA ILE A 94 7.11 1.41 -13.97
C ILE A 94 5.65 0.95 -14.13
N ILE A 95 5.21 0.64 -15.36
CA ILE A 95 3.83 0.18 -15.65
C ILE A 95 3.49 -1.11 -14.90
N VAL A 96 4.40 -2.08 -14.86
CA VAL A 96 4.21 -3.31 -14.06
C VAL A 96 4.07 -2.98 -12.57
N SER A 97 4.91 -2.08 -12.06
CA SER A 97 4.94 -1.72 -10.64
C SER A 97 3.70 -0.94 -10.17
N ILE A 98 3.08 -0.15 -11.07
CA ILE A 98 1.77 0.48 -10.82
C ILE A 98 0.70 -0.58 -10.50
N GLY A 99 0.71 -1.71 -11.20
CA GLY A 99 -0.21 -2.82 -10.93
C GLY A 99 0.02 -3.44 -9.55
N VAL A 100 1.28 -3.66 -9.18
CA VAL A 100 1.67 -4.21 -7.86
C VAL A 100 1.27 -3.28 -6.72
N SER A 101 1.51 -1.97 -6.83
CA SER A 101 1.09 -0.99 -5.81
C SER A 101 -0.42 -0.97 -5.59
N VAL A 102 -1.21 -1.16 -6.65
CA VAL A 102 -2.67 -1.24 -6.55
C VAL A 102 -3.12 -2.56 -5.91
N ASP A 103 -2.43 -3.68 -6.14
CA ASP A 103 -2.67 -4.94 -5.42
C ASP A 103 -2.38 -4.80 -3.91
N SER A 104 -1.25 -4.17 -3.54
CA SER A 104 -0.93 -3.86 -2.15
C SER A 104 -2.02 -3.03 -1.45
N ASN A 105 -2.65 -2.09 -2.17
CA ASN A 105 -3.83 -1.35 -1.66
C ASN A 105 -5.05 -2.27 -1.45
N ILE A 106 -5.33 -3.16 -2.40
CA ILE A 106 -6.44 -4.13 -2.34
C ILE A 106 -6.29 -5.05 -1.11
N VAL A 107 -5.10 -5.61 -0.88
CA VAL A 107 -4.79 -6.48 0.27
C VAL A 107 -5.04 -5.76 1.61
N TYR A 108 -4.72 -4.47 1.70
CA TYR A 108 -5.03 -3.69 2.90
C TYR A 108 -6.53 -3.41 3.06
N TYR A 109 -7.23 -3.06 1.98
CA TYR A 109 -8.64 -2.71 2.04
C TYR A 109 -9.56 -3.90 2.28
N GLU A 110 -9.26 -5.08 1.73
CA GLU A 110 -10.06 -6.28 1.99
C GLU A 110 -9.88 -6.79 3.43
N HIS A 111 -8.65 -6.85 3.97
CA HIS A 111 -8.45 -7.14 5.40
C HIS A 111 -9.16 -6.12 6.31
N LEU A 112 -9.19 -4.83 5.93
CA LEU A 112 -9.92 -3.80 6.69
C LEU A 112 -11.44 -4.05 6.67
N LYS A 113 -12.02 -4.36 5.50
CA LYS A 113 -13.44 -4.72 5.37
C LYS A 113 -13.77 -5.99 6.15
N GLU A 114 -12.90 -6.99 6.11
CA GLU A 114 -13.02 -8.24 6.84
C GLU A 114 -13.02 -8.00 8.36
N ASP A 115 -12.08 -7.21 8.88
CA ASP A 115 -12.01 -6.87 10.30
C ASP A 115 -13.24 -6.10 10.80
N ILE A 116 -13.80 -5.22 9.96
CA ILE A 116 -15.04 -4.48 10.25
C ILE A 116 -16.26 -5.43 10.21
N ARG A 117 -16.33 -6.33 9.22
CA ARG A 117 -17.35 -7.39 9.12
C ARG A 117 -17.29 -8.37 10.29
N ASN A 118 -16.12 -8.59 10.87
CA ASN A 118 -15.89 -9.37 12.09
C ASN A 118 -16.24 -8.58 13.39
N GLY A 119 -17.05 -7.51 13.28
CA GLY A 119 -17.61 -6.78 14.42
C GLY A 119 -16.68 -5.76 15.08
N ARG A 120 -15.49 -5.46 14.52
CA ARG A 120 -14.62 -4.43 15.10
C ARG A 120 -15.14 -3.03 14.77
N THR A 121 -14.90 -2.08 15.68
CA THR A 121 -15.17 -0.67 15.40
C THR A 121 -14.25 -0.17 14.28
N ARG A 122 -14.76 0.71 13.43
CA ARG A 122 -14.03 1.25 12.26
C ARG A 122 -12.64 1.79 12.62
N ARG A 123 -12.48 2.38 13.81
CA ARG A 123 -11.20 2.89 14.31
C ARG A 123 -10.24 1.79 14.74
N SER A 124 -10.70 0.78 15.47
CA SER A 124 -9.86 -0.34 15.93
C SER A 124 -9.45 -1.27 14.79
N ALA A 125 -10.26 -1.37 13.74
CA ALA A 125 -9.97 -2.19 12.57
C ALA A 125 -8.76 -1.65 11.77
N VAL A 126 -8.60 -0.33 11.65
CA VAL A 126 -7.49 0.31 10.91
C VAL A 126 -6.12 -0.11 11.44
N ASP A 127 -5.89 0.00 12.74
CA ASP A 127 -4.59 -0.32 13.34
C ASP A 127 -4.25 -1.82 13.24
N LYS A 128 -5.25 -2.69 13.39
CA LYS A 128 -5.04 -4.14 13.31
C LYS A 128 -4.89 -4.64 11.87
N ALA A 129 -5.74 -4.19 10.95
CA ALA A 129 -5.63 -4.52 9.54
C ALA A 129 -4.28 -4.08 8.98
N PHE A 130 -3.82 -2.87 9.33
CA PHE A 130 -2.52 -2.37 8.87
C PHE A 130 -1.35 -3.28 9.25
N GLY A 131 -1.25 -3.71 10.52
CA GLY A 131 -0.17 -4.59 10.97
C GLY A 131 -0.14 -5.95 10.26
N SER A 132 -1.32 -6.54 10.01
CA SER A 132 -1.44 -7.81 9.28
C SER A 132 -1.12 -7.64 7.78
N SER A 133 -1.79 -6.70 7.11
CA SER A 133 -1.62 -6.45 5.68
C SER A 133 -0.21 -5.99 5.33
N PHE A 134 0.42 -5.13 6.13
CA PHE A 134 1.78 -4.67 5.84
C PHE A 134 2.80 -5.82 5.89
N SER A 135 2.61 -6.83 6.75
CA SER A 135 3.46 -8.04 6.72
C SER A 135 3.25 -8.87 5.46
N THR A 136 2.03 -8.93 4.91
CA THR A 136 1.74 -9.63 3.65
C THR A 136 2.33 -8.87 2.46
N ILE A 137 2.10 -7.55 2.38
CA ILE A 137 2.62 -6.64 1.36
C ILE A 137 4.15 -6.73 1.32
N LEU A 138 4.83 -6.59 2.47
CA LEU A 138 6.29 -6.68 2.55
C LEU A 138 6.86 -8.02 2.07
N LYS A 139 6.11 -9.12 2.24
CA LYS A 139 6.51 -10.44 1.70
C LYS A 139 6.31 -10.53 0.20
N ALA A 140 5.18 -10.04 -0.32
CA ALA A 140 4.86 -10.03 -1.75
C ALA A 140 5.87 -9.17 -2.52
N ASP A 141 6.01 -7.90 -2.12
CA ASP A 141 6.96 -6.94 -2.69
C ASP A 141 8.41 -7.36 -2.50
N GLY A 142 8.71 -8.05 -1.39
CA GLY A 142 10.01 -8.69 -1.18
C GLY A 142 10.40 -9.65 -2.29
N THR A 143 9.45 -10.43 -2.83
CA THR A 143 9.71 -11.29 -4.00
C THR A 143 9.96 -10.48 -5.28
N SER A 144 9.22 -9.39 -5.49
CA SER A 144 9.42 -8.45 -6.61
C SER A 144 10.81 -7.81 -6.55
N ILE A 145 11.26 -7.37 -5.38
CA ILE A 145 12.61 -6.82 -5.17
C ILE A 145 13.69 -7.87 -5.42
N ILE A 146 13.53 -9.12 -4.94
CA ILE A 146 14.46 -10.21 -5.26
C ILE A 146 14.52 -10.45 -6.78
N GLY A 147 13.36 -10.47 -7.45
CA GLY A 147 13.27 -10.56 -8.91
C GLY A 147 13.98 -9.40 -9.62
N ALA A 148 13.79 -8.17 -9.17
CA ALA A 148 14.47 -6.99 -9.70
C ALA A 148 15.99 -7.08 -9.54
N VAL A 149 16.49 -7.49 -8.37
CA VAL A 149 17.93 -7.67 -8.11
C VAL A 149 18.51 -8.77 -9.00
N LEU A 150 17.85 -9.92 -9.13
CA LEU A 150 18.30 -11.02 -9.99
C LEU A 150 18.31 -10.59 -11.46
N LEU A 151 17.23 -9.97 -11.97
CA LEU A 151 17.18 -9.46 -13.33
C LEU A 151 18.26 -8.39 -13.58
N TRP A 152 18.49 -7.48 -12.64
CA TRP A 152 19.50 -6.42 -12.79
C TRP A 152 20.94 -6.94 -12.75
N ALA A 153 21.20 -8.01 -11.97
CA ALA A 153 22.51 -8.63 -11.85
C ALA A 153 22.85 -9.57 -13.03
N LEU A 154 21.85 -10.30 -13.54
CA LEU A 154 22.03 -11.34 -14.56
C LEU A 154 21.74 -10.86 -16.00
N SER A 155 21.14 -9.69 -16.18
CA SER A 155 20.76 -9.17 -17.51
C SER A 155 21.63 -7.99 -17.96
N VAL A 156 21.70 -7.82 -19.29
CA VAL A 156 22.45 -6.74 -19.95
C VAL A 156 21.49 -5.89 -20.80
N GLY A 157 21.86 -4.64 -21.10
CA GLY A 157 21.09 -3.78 -21.99
C GLY A 157 19.69 -3.40 -21.43
N PRO A 158 18.63 -3.37 -22.26
CA PRO A 158 17.32 -2.84 -21.88
C PRO A 158 16.69 -3.50 -20.64
N VAL A 159 16.86 -4.81 -20.48
CA VAL A 159 16.29 -5.58 -19.36
C VAL A 159 16.82 -5.10 -18.00
N ARG A 160 18.09 -4.64 -17.96
CA ARG A 160 18.68 -4.06 -16.75
C ARG A 160 18.03 -2.73 -16.36
N GLY A 161 17.59 -1.95 -17.35
CA GLY A 161 16.78 -0.75 -17.15
C GLY A 161 15.39 -1.08 -16.59
N PHE A 162 14.67 -2.04 -17.19
CA PHE A 162 13.40 -2.55 -16.67
C PHE A 162 13.51 -2.94 -15.19
N ALA A 163 14.51 -3.76 -14.86
CA ALA A 163 14.74 -4.26 -13.51
C ALA A 163 15.05 -3.14 -12.50
N PHE A 164 15.86 -2.15 -12.89
CA PHE A 164 16.18 -0.99 -12.06
C PHE A 164 14.94 -0.17 -11.71
N PHE A 165 14.12 0.21 -12.70
CA PHE A 165 12.94 1.04 -12.45
C PHE A 165 11.83 0.28 -11.71
N MET A 166 11.67 -1.02 -11.97
CA MET A 166 10.74 -1.86 -11.23
C MET A 166 11.14 -1.96 -9.75
N GLY A 167 12.39 -2.34 -9.45
CA GLY A 167 12.88 -2.41 -8.08
C GLY A 167 12.84 -1.06 -7.33
N LEU A 168 13.19 0.04 -8.02
CA LEU A 168 13.07 1.39 -7.47
C LEU A 168 11.62 1.74 -7.10
N PHE A 169 10.66 1.43 -7.98
CA PHE A 169 9.24 1.68 -7.71
C PHE A 169 8.75 0.84 -6.52
N THR A 170 9.07 -0.46 -6.46
CA THR A 170 8.66 -1.32 -5.34
C THR A 170 9.19 -0.84 -3.99
N VAL A 171 10.41 -0.29 -3.95
CA VAL A 171 10.94 0.35 -2.72
C VAL A 171 10.16 1.60 -2.34
N LEU A 172 9.77 2.44 -3.32
CA LEU A 172 8.93 3.61 -3.08
C LEU A 172 7.52 3.22 -2.61
N ASP A 173 6.93 2.16 -3.19
CA ASP A 173 5.65 1.59 -2.78
C ASP A 173 5.69 1.13 -1.32
N LEU A 174 6.69 0.34 -0.89
CA LEU A 174 6.80 -0.08 0.51
C LEU A 174 6.85 1.10 1.49
N ILE A 175 7.57 2.17 1.14
CA ILE A 175 7.65 3.40 1.94
C ILE A 175 6.28 4.11 1.94
N ALA A 176 5.67 4.32 0.77
CA ALA A 176 4.36 4.97 0.65
C ALA A 176 3.26 4.17 1.36
N SER A 177 3.23 2.85 1.19
CA SER A 177 2.34 1.91 1.88
C SER A 177 2.45 2.05 3.39
N TYR A 178 3.66 2.08 3.94
CA TYR A 178 3.87 2.24 5.39
C TYR A 178 3.34 3.58 5.93
N PHE A 179 3.69 4.70 5.29
CA PHE A 179 3.34 6.04 5.79
C PHE A 179 1.92 6.49 5.43
N PHE A 180 1.41 6.12 4.25
CA PHE A 180 0.16 6.66 3.69
C PHE A 180 -1.06 5.81 4.03
N MET A 181 -1.01 4.48 3.92
CA MET A 181 -2.20 3.62 4.07
C MET A 181 -2.91 3.81 5.43
N ARG A 182 -2.15 3.69 6.53
CA ARG A 182 -2.68 3.86 7.88
C ARG A 182 -3.18 5.30 8.10
N SER A 183 -2.34 6.28 7.79
CA SER A 183 -2.60 7.70 8.05
C SER A 183 -3.85 8.18 7.31
N THR A 184 -3.91 7.92 6.00
CA THR A 184 -4.98 8.41 5.14
C THR A 184 -6.31 7.73 5.45
N VAL A 185 -6.32 6.41 5.70
CA VAL A 185 -7.56 5.71 6.09
C VAL A 185 -8.01 6.10 7.51
N ALA A 186 -7.09 6.29 8.47
CA ALA A 186 -7.44 6.77 9.81
C ALA A 186 -8.08 8.18 9.78
N ILE A 187 -7.57 9.08 8.94
CA ILE A 187 -8.17 10.41 8.70
C ILE A 187 -9.55 10.26 8.06
N ALA A 188 -9.65 9.43 7.01
CA ALA A 188 -10.90 9.20 6.29
C ALA A 188 -12.01 8.66 7.22
N VAL A 189 -11.72 7.62 8.02
CA VAL A 189 -12.65 7.03 9.00
C VAL A 189 -13.04 8.02 10.11
N ARG A 190 -12.18 8.98 10.46
CA ARG A 190 -12.49 10.04 11.44
C ARG A 190 -13.23 11.25 10.84
N SER A 191 -13.37 11.32 9.52
CA SER A 191 -14.04 12.43 8.85
C SER A 191 -15.56 12.37 9.02
N LYS A 192 -16.21 13.53 9.14
CA LYS A 192 -17.68 13.66 9.21
C LYS A 192 -18.40 13.08 7.98
N LEU A 193 -17.68 12.82 6.89
CA LEU A 193 -18.20 12.18 5.67
C LEU A 193 -18.49 10.69 5.90
N CYS A 194 -17.67 10.01 6.69
CA CYS A 194 -17.86 8.59 7.04
C CYS A 194 -19.11 8.37 7.91
N ASP A 195 -19.47 9.34 8.75
CA ASP A 195 -20.66 9.29 9.61
C ASP A 195 -21.94 9.76 8.90
N ARG A 196 -21.82 10.58 7.85
CA ARG A 196 -22.96 11.12 7.09
C ARG A 196 -23.38 10.25 5.91
N HIS A 197 -22.44 9.54 5.27
CA HIS A 197 -22.70 8.64 4.15
C HIS A 197 -21.89 7.33 4.25
N PRO A 198 -22.23 6.42 5.19
CA PRO A 198 -21.46 5.18 5.42
C PRO A 198 -21.30 4.32 4.15
N GLY A 199 -22.29 4.31 3.26
CA GLY A 199 -22.18 3.58 1.98
C GLY A 199 -21.04 4.03 1.08
N TRP A 200 -20.64 5.31 1.09
CA TRP A 200 -19.57 5.83 0.22
C TRP A 200 -18.19 5.24 0.52
N PHE A 201 -17.98 4.72 1.73
CA PHE A 201 -16.74 4.07 2.13
C PHE A 201 -16.61 2.63 1.62
N GLY A 202 -17.67 2.00 1.10
CA GLY A 202 -17.64 0.59 0.72
C GLY A 202 -17.38 -0.37 1.90
N LEU A 203 -17.57 0.13 3.13
CA LEU A 203 -17.42 -0.63 4.37
C LEU A 203 -18.77 -1.23 4.79
N PRO A 204 -18.77 -2.40 5.48
CA PRO A 204 -19.96 -2.93 6.12
C PRO A 204 -20.60 -1.91 7.08
N ALA A 205 -21.92 -1.88 7.14
CA ALA A 205 -22.65 -1.03 8.07
C ALA A 205 -22.67 -1.67 9.46
N ASN A 206 -21.82 -1.19 10.36
CA ASN A 206 -21.79 -1.64 11.75
C ASN A 206 -22.76 -0.79 12.58
N ASP A 207 -24.00 -1.26 12.74
CA ASP A 207 -24.98 -0.66 13.66
C ASP A 207 -24.52 -0.70 15.15
N ASP A 208 -23.46 -1.46 15.43
CA ASP A 208 -22.92 -1.73 16.76
C ASP A 208 -22.23 -0.54 17.45
N GLU A 209 -21.80 0.51 16.75
CA GLU A 209 -21.34 1.73 17.43
C GLU A 209 -22.48 2.36 18.27
N ARG A 210 -23.74 2.09 17.93
CA ARG A 210 -24.92 2.45 18.74
C ARG A 210 -25.26 1.41 19.81
N ALA A 211 -24.77 0.18 19.72
CA ALA A 211 -25.02 -0.90 20.68
C ALA A 211 -23.99 -0.87 21.83
N VAL A 212 -22.69 -0.83 21.49
CA VAL A 212 -21.58 -0.77 22.47
C VAL A 212 -21.67 0.48 23.34
N GLY A 213 -22.03 1.63 22.76
CA GLY A 213 -22.29 2.87 23.50
C GLY A 213 -23.52 2.79 24.42
N ARG A 214 -24.53 1.96 24.11
CA ARG A 214 -25.69 1.71 24.97
C ARG A 214 -25.37 0.77 26.12
N ASP A 215 -24.59 -0.28 25.89
CA ASP A 215 -24.22 -1.24 26.94
C ASP A 215 -23.23 -0.66 27.95
N ALA A 216 -22.25 0.13 27.50
CA ALA A 216 -21.38 0.88 28.40
C ALA A 216 -22.20 1.85 29.29
N ARG A 217 -23.21 2.51 28.72
CA ARG A 217 -24.09 3.43 29.45
C ARG A 217 -25.04 2.69 30.42
N ARG A 218 -25.53 1.50 30.06
CA ARG A 218 -26.34 0.64 30.96
C ARG A 218 -25.53 0.10 32.14
N ARG A 219 -24.28 -0.31 31.93
CA ARG A 219 -23.40 -0.80 33.01
C ARG A 219 -23.00 0.30 34.00
N GLY A 220 -22.90 1.55 33.54
CA GLY A 220 -22.66 2.72 34.40
C GLY A 220 -23.86 3.22 35.21
N THR A 221 -25.08 2.70 34.97
CA THR A 221 -26.32 3.15 35.64
C THR A 221 -27.04 2.04 36.38
N SER A 222 -26.33 1.03 36.89
CA SER A 222 -26.91 0.09 37.85
C SER A 222 -26.87 0.74 39.24
N PRO A 223 -28.02 1.10 39.84
CA PRO A 223 -28.02 1.56 41.22
C PRO A 223 -27.71 0.35 42.10
N ALA A 224 -26.63 0.44 42.87
CA ALA A 224 -26.28 -0.58 43.83
C ALA A 224 -27.44 -0.80 44.82
N MET A 225 -27.66 -2.06 45.19
CA MET A 225 -28.64 -2.49 46.18
C MET A 225 -28.58 -1.60 47.45
N ALA A 226 -29.59 -0.77 47.65
CA ALA A 226 -29.82 -0.10 48.93
C ALA A 226 -30.43 -1.12 49.90
N GLY A 227 -29.62 -1.64 50.83
CA GLY A 227 -30.02 -2.74 51.69
C GLY A 227 -29.03 -3.05 52.82
N VAL A 228 -28.43 -2.00 53.42
CA VAL A 228 -27.64 -2.16 54.65
C VAL A 228 -28.61 -2.20 55.83
N GLY A 229 -29.03 -3.40 56.22
CA GLY A 229 -29.68 -3.65 57.51
C GLY A 229 -28.59 -3.85 58.57
N ALA A 230 -28.60 -3.03 59.61
CA ALA A 230 -27.70 -3.15 60.74
C ALA A 230 -28.30 -4.06 61.82
N GLU A 231 -27.55 -5.06 62.28
CA GLU A 231 -27.87 -5.81 63.48
C GLU A 231 -26.58 -6.07 64.27
N ALA A 232 -26.62 -5.78 65.57
CA ALA A 232 -25.45 -5.75 66.44
C ALA A 232 -25.33 -7.05 67.27
N PRO A 233 -24.12 -7.48 67.65
CA PRO A 233 -23.95 -8.67 68.47
C PRO A 233 -24.27 -8.36 69.94
N SER A 234 -25.20 -9.12 70.53
CA SER A 234 -25.37 -9.21 71.98
C SER A 234 -25.07 -10.64 72.43
N ALA A 235 -24.30 -10.76 73.51
CA ALA A 235 -23.76 -12.03 74.01
C ALA A 235 -24.56 -12.53 75.23
N THR A 236 -24.73 -13.85 75.31
CA THR A 236 -24.91 -14.72 76.50
C THR A 236 -24.81 -16.17 75.96
N ALA A 237 -24.04 -17.11 76.53
CA ALA A 237 -24.27 -17.80 77.81
C ALA A 237 -25.67 -18.46 77.85
N ASP A 238 -25.94 -19.75 78.10
CA ASP A 238 -25.17 -21.00 78.33
C ASP A 238 -26.02 -22.17 77.70
N ASP A 239 -25.78 -23.48 77.79
CA ASP A 239 -24.82 -24.31 78.55
C ASP A 239 -24.67 -25.74 77.93
N ASP A 240 -23.78 -26.55 78.50
CA ASP A 240 -23.78 -28.03 78.68
C ASP A 240 -24.14 -29.05 77.56
N GLY A 241 -23.17 -29.95 77.30
CA GLY A 241 -23.36 -31.40 77.08
C GLY A 241 -23.98 -31.93 75.76
N ALA A 242 -23.80 -33.19 75.37
CA ALA A 242 -22.85 -34.25 75.78
C ALA A 242 -22.91 -35.39 74.72
N VAL A 243 -21.87 -36.24 74.62
CA VAL A 243 -21.82 -37.63 74.04
C VAL A 243 -22.75 -37.98 72.84
N LEU A 244 -22.26 -38.41 71.67
CA LEU A 244 -21.25 -39.45 71.37
C LEU A 244 -20.53 -39.17 70.03
#